data_AF-A0A9X4JTR3-F1
#
_entry.id   AF-A0A9X4JTR3-F1
#
_cell.length_a   1.000
_cell.length_b   1.000
_cell.length_c   1.000
_cell.angle_alpha   90.00
_cell.angle_beta   90.00
_cell.angle_gamma   90.00
#
_symmetry.space_group_name_H-M   'P 1'
#
loop_
_entity.id
_entity.type
_entity.pdbx_description
1 polymer ?
#
loop_
_entity_poly.entity_id
_entity_poly.type
_entity_poly.pdbx_seq_one_letter_code
_entity_poly.pdbx_strand_id
1 'polypeptide(L)' 'MKEFLSGKGVNYKEINVAADERARDEMIRKTGRMAVPTVTMGSQVVVGFNRNELEKMLS' A
#
# COMPACT_ATOMS: atom_id res chain seq x y z
N MET A 1 -8.52 -4.74 2.48
CA MET A 1 -7.67 -3.99 1.52
C MET A 1 -7.70 -4.59 0.13
N LYS A 2 -7.29 -5.84 -0.05
CA LYS A 2 -7.37 -6.57 -1.33
C LYS A 2 -8.77 -6.57 -1.94
N GLU A 3 -9.78 -6.98 -1.16
CA GLU A 3 -11.18 -6.97 -1.60
C GLU A 3 -11.68 -5.59 -1.99
N PHE A 4 -11.21 -4.55 -1.30
CA PHE A 4 -11.57 -3.17 -1.61
C PHE A 4 -10.99 -2.72 -2.96
N LEU A 5 -9.70 -3.03 -3.20
CA LEU A 5 -9.02 -2.72 -4.46
C LEU A 5 -9.60 -3.54 -5.62
N SER A 6 -9.82 -4.84 -5.41
CA SER A 6 -10.46 -5.73 -6.39
C SER A 6 -11.89 -5.31 -6.70
N GLY A 7 -12.68 -4.91 -5.71
CA GLY A 7 -14.05 -4.41 -5.90
C GLY A 7 -14.12 -3.08 -6.65
N LYS A 8 -13.05 -2.27 -6.59
CA LYS A 8 -12.89 -1.04 -7.39
C LYS A 8 -12.29 -1.30 -8.78
N GLY A 9 -11.94 -2.55 -9.12
CA GLY A 9 -11.31 -2.89 -10.40
C GLY A 9 -9.85 -2.43 -10.52
N VAL A 10 -9.18 -2.22 -9.38
CA VAL A 10 -7.82 -1.69 -9.35
C VAL A 10 -6.82 -2.84 -9.45
N ASN A 11 -5.91 -2.74 -10.42
CA ASN A 11 -4.77 -3.64 -10.48
C ASN A 11 -3.77 -3.27 -9.39
N TYR A 12 -3.50 -4.20 -8.47
CA TYR A 12 -2.47 -4.06 -7.46
C TYR A 12 -1.50 -5.23 -7.56
N LYS A 13 -0.24 -4.96 -7.20
CA LYS A 13 0.78 -5.99 -7.04
C LYS A 13 0.99 -6.23 -5.56
N GLU A 14 0.82 -7.48 -5.15
CA GLU A 14 1.18 -7.89 -3.81
C GLU A 14 2.68 -8.07 -3.71
N ILE A 15 3.29 -7.41 -2.74
CA ILE A 15 4.72 -7.50 -2.47
C ILE A 15 4.88 -7.91 -1.01
N ASN A 16 5.52 -9.06 -0.79
CA ASN A 16 5.80 -9.54 0.55
C ASN A 16 7.09 -8.90 1.07
N VAL A 17 6.96 -7.85 1.88
CA VAL A 17 8.10 -7.14 2.51
C VAL A 17 8.89 -8.00 3.50
N ALA A 18 8.35 -9.14 3.96
CA ALA A 18 9.10 -10.08 4.79
C ALA A 18 10.05 -10.96 3.96
N ALA A 19 9.73 -11.20 2.69
CA ALA A 19 10.55 -11.98 1.76
C ALA A 19 11.42 -11.09 0.86
N ASP A 20 11.00 -9.84 0.62
CA ASP A 20 11.68 -8.87 -0.22
C ASP A 20 12.21 -7.70 0.61
N GLU A 21 13.51 -7.74 0.88
CA GLU A 21 14.19 -6.71 1.66
C GLU A 21 14.19 -5.34 0.97
N ARG A 22 14.18 -5.30 -0.37
CA ARG A 22 14.13 -4.02 -1.10
C ARG A 22 12.78 -3.36 -0.92
N ALA A 23 11.70 -4.15 -0.98
CA ALA A 23 10.36 -3.66 -0.71
C ALA A 23 10.19 -3.19 0.75
N ARG A 24 10.84 -3.88 1.69
CA ARG A 24 10.89 -3.46 3.10
C ARG A 24 11.57 -2.09 3.26
N ASP A 25 12.74 -1.92 2.65
CA ASP A 25 13.49 -0.67 2.70
C ASP A 25 12.72 0.49 2.03
N GLU A 26 12.16 0.25 0.84
CA GLU A 26 11.28 1.20 0.14
C GLU A 26 10.08 1.61 0.99
N MET A 27 9.43 0.64 1.65
CA MET A 27 8.33 0.90 2.57
C MET A 27 8.78 1.81 3.71
N ILE A 28 9.84 1.44 4.44
CA ILE A 28 10.36 2.24 5.57
C ILE A 28 10.76 3.63 5.12
N ARG A 29 11.39 3.76 3.95
CA ARG A 29 11.80 5.04 3.39
C ARG A 29 10.60 5.93 3.02
N LYS A 30 9.49 5.33 2.56
CA LYS A 30 8.26 6.04 2.19
C LYS A 30 7.35 6.37 3.38
N THR A 31 7.26 5.49 4.37
CA THR A 31 6.33 5.61 5.52
C THR A 31 7.01 6.09 6.80
N GLY A 32 8.34 6.05 6.85
CA GLY A 32 9.17 6.29 8.04
C GLY A 32 9.15 5.14 9.05
N ARG A 33 8.43 4.03 8.80
CA ARG A 33 8.26 2.94 9.77
C ARG A 33 7.86 1.62 9.12
N MET A 34 8.18 0.49 9.77
CA MET A 34 7.59 -0.79 9.40
C MET A 34 6.12 -0.84 9.83
N ALA A 35 5.23 -0.43 8.95
CA ALA A 35 3.80 -0.51 9.18
C ALA A 35 3.14 -1.27 8.02
N VAL A 36 2.53 -2.40 8.36
CA VAL A 36 1.75 -3.23 7.44
C VAL A 36 0.31 -3.27 7.92
N PRO A 37 -0.69 -3.34 7.00
CA PRO A 37 -0.54 -3.25 5.54
C PRO A 37 -0.19 -1.83 5.09
N THR A 38 0.64 -1.68 4.05
CA THR A 38 0.90 -0.38 3.39
C THR A 38 0.57 -0.51 1.90
N VAL A 39 -0.11 0.50 1.35
CA VAL A 39 -0.34 0.61 -0.10
C VAL A 39 0.31 1.89 -0.62
N THR A 40 1.05 1.73 -1.72
CA THR A 40 1.71 2.82 -2.39
C THR A 40 1.20 2.90 -3.82
N MET A 41 0.78 4.10 -4.25
CA MET A 41 0.36 4.36 -5.63
C MET A 41 1.08 5.62 -6.10
N GLY A 42 2.13 5.45 -6.90
CA GLY A 42 3.01 6.54 -7.32
C GLY A 42 3.66 7.24 -6.12
N SER A 43 3.28 8.51 -5.92
CA SER A 43 3.76 9.36 -4.81
C SER A 43 2.89 9.26 -3.56
N GLN A 44 1.71 8.65 -3.64
CA GLN A 44 0.81 8.48 -2.50
C GLN A 44 1.14 7.20 -1.73
N VAL A 45 1.13 7.32 -0.41
CA VAL A 45 1.47 6.26 0.52
C VAL A 45 0.39 6.25 1.58
N VAL A 46 -0.35 5.15 1.67
CA VAL A 46 -1.35 4.92 2.73
C VAL A 46 -0.87 3.79 3.59
N VAL A 47 -0.74 4.10 4.87
CA VAL A 47 -0.33 3.18 5.91
C VAL A 47 -1.57 2.70 6.65
N GLY A 48 -1.72 1.38 6.75
CA GLY A 48 -2.89 0.73 7.32
C GLY A 48 -4.05 0.60 6.33
N PHE A 49 -5.23 0.31 6.86
CA PHE A 49 -6.46 0.24 6.08
C PHE A 49 -7.32 1.46 6.37
N ASN A 50 -7.26 2.47 5.50
CA ASN A 50 -8.05 3.69 5.62
C ASN A 50 -8.94 3.85 4.39
N ARG A 51 -10.25 3.57 4.53
CA ARG A 51 -11.19 3.60 3.40
C ARG A 51 -11.21 4.97 2.72
N ASN A 52 -11.29 6.07 3.48
CA ASN A 52 -11.34 7.41 2.91
C ASN A 52 -10.08 7.77 2.11
N GLU A 53 -8.90 7.41 2.61
CA GLU A 53 -7.67 7.67 1.88
C GLU A 53 -7.51 6.77 0.65
N LEU A 54 -7.91 5.50 0.76
CA LEU A 54 -7.93 4.61 -0.40
C LEU A 54 -8.91 5.11 -1.46
N GLU A 55 -10.08 5.62 -1.07
CA GLU A 55 -11.01 6.25 -2.02
C GLU A 55 -10.41 7.50 -2.66
N LYS A 56 -9.70 8.34 -1.90
CA LYS A 56 -8.99 9.51 -2.46
C LYS A 56 -7.82 9.13 -3.39
N MET A 57 -7.15 8.01 -3.14
CA MET A 57 -6.08 7.52 -4.02
C MET A 57 -6.62 6.94 -5.33
N LEU A 58 -7.86 6.43 -5.30
CA LEU A 58 -8.50 5.74 -6.43
C LEU A 58 -9.50 6.62 -7.19
N SER A 59 -9.81 7.81 -6.66
CA SER A 59 -10.70 8.80 -7.28
C SER A 59 -9.98 9.64 -8.32
#